data_AF-A0A0H5RCN8-F1
#
_entry.id   AF-A0A0H5RCN8-F1
#
_cell.length_a   1.000
_cell.length_b   1.000
_cell.length_c   1.000
_cell.angle_alpha   90.00
_cell.angle_beta   90.00
_cell.angle_gamma   90.00
#
_symmetry.space_group_name_H-M   'P 1'
#
loop_
_entity.id
_entity.type
_entity.pdbx_description
1 polymer ?
#
loop_
_entity_poly.entity_id
_entity_poly.type
_entity_poly.pdbx_seq_one_letter_code
_entity_poly.pdbx_strand_id
1 'polypeptide(L)'
;MGAIDTRSNTIVRALSRLAPTSLPSPLTIHIAGADGCEQTRAKDVFRILIHHVCIDHHRSLQIVLIGPNIADNAPLLVTANDQSDIPSAEIRFVSGIYSPSTLAQLSPPHLVFMFQAGVWAYDTWRESIAFARFICSYGVVITAYNIEECEDDEDRLVEWGLLNDSDWLWRTENNASAFEAISIPSPDIPGRMLTENQFWLALSPVTSQRQKHNHNILT
;
A
#
# COMPACT_ATOMS: atom_id res chain seq x y z
N MET A 1 8.77 21.42 -3.85
CA MET A 1 9.49 20.16 -3.58
C MET A 1 8.58 19.35 -2.67
N GLY A 2 7.79 18.43 -3.25
CA GLY A 2 6.79 17.66 -2.49
C GLY A 2 7.47 16.72 -1.49
N ALA A 3 6.77 16.40 -0.40
CA ALA A 3 7.28 15.59 0.69
C ALA A 3 7.55 14.14 0.21
N ILE A 4 8.78 13.91 -0.26
CA ILE A 4 9.25 12.65 -0.87
C ILE A 4 9.04 11.45 0.07
N ASP A 5 9.01 11.71 1.37
CA ASP A 5 9.11 10.72 2.41
C ASP A 5 7.74 10.27 3.01
N THR A 6 6.62 10.88 2.61
CA THR A 6 5.29 10.64 3.23
C THR A 6 4.84 9.19 3.12
N ARG A 7 5.06 8.56 1.98
CA ARG A 7 4.72 7.14 1.74
C ARG A 7 5.57 6.19 2.57
N SER A 8 6.88 6.39 2.60
CA SER A 8 7.76 5.62 3.49
C SER A 8 7.33 5.72 4.95
N ASN A 9 7.10 6.94 5.44
CA ASN A 9 6.69 7.18 6.83
C ASN A 9 5.32 6.57 7.14
N THR A 10 4.40 6.55 6.16
CA THR A 10 3.10 5.89 6.27
C THR A 10 3.29 4.37 6.39
N ILE A 11 4.15 3.77 5.57
CA ILE A 11 4.43 2.33 5.62
C ILE A 11 5.09 1.94 6.95
N VAL A 12 6.11 2.69 7.39
CA VAL A 12 6.79 2.45 8.67
C VAL A 12 5.80 2.55 9.84
N ARG A 13 4.90 3.53 9.83
CA ARG A 13 3.86 3.66 10.85
C ARG A 13 2.86 2.50 10.81
N ALA A 14 2.40 2.08 9.64
CA ALA A 14 1.56 0.88 9.50
C ALA A 14 2.27 -0.35 10.03
N LEU A 15 3.55 -0.56 9.68
CA LEU A 15 4.36 -1.67 10.21
C LEU A 15 4.41 -1.63 11.74
N SER A 16 4.60 -0.48 12.37
CA SER A 16 4.63 -0.38 13.84
C SER A 16 3.32 -0.80 14.53
N ARG A 17 2.17 -0.70 13.83
CA ARG A 17 0.86 -1.08 14.34
C ARG A 17 0.46 -2.52 13.99
N LEU A 18 0.87 -2.98 12.82
CA LEU A 18 0.43 -4.25 12.22
C LEU A 18 1.43 -5.39 12.44
N ALA A 19 2.71 -5.07 12.57
CA ALA A 19 3.74 -6.09 12.53
C ALA A 19 3.71 -6.96 13.79
N PRO A 20 3.88 -8.28 13.63
CA PRO A 20 4.21 -9.15 14.74
C PRO A 20 5.55 -8.73 15.37
N THR A 21 5.83 -9.26 16.55
CA THR A 21 7.07 -9.01 17.32
C THR A 21 8.37 -9.20 16.54
N SER A 22 8.32 -9.89 15.39
CA SER A 22 9.44 -10.02 14.45
C SER A 22 8.98 -9.91 13.00
N LEU A 23 9.64 -9.06 12.21
CA LEU A 23 9.39 -8.96 10.76
C LEU A 23 9.97 -10.16 9.99
N PRO A 24 9.28 -10.63 8.92
CA PRO A 24 9.77 -11.67 8.03
C PRO A 24 10.97 -11.19 7.20
N SER A 25 11.72 -12.14 6.65
CA SER A 25 12.80 -11.87 5.69
C SER A 25 12.68 -12.81 4.49
N PRO A 26 12.45 -12.32 3.26
CA PRO A 26 12.18 -10.92 2.95
C PRO A 26 10.81 -10.44 3.44
N LEU A 27 10.71 -9.15 3.81
CA LEU A 27 9.45 -8.45 3.94
C LEU A 27 8.98 -8.00 2.55
N THR A 28 7.96 -8.65 2.00
CA THR A 28 7.31 -8.25 0.75
C THR A 28 6.16 -7.29 0.99
N ILE A 29 6.18 -6.12 0.32
CA ILE A 29 5.14 -5.09 0.34
C ILE A 29 4.72 -4.81 -1.10
N HIS A 30 3.41 -4.86 -1.36
CA HIS A 30 2.85 -4.45 -2.65
C HIS A 30 2.26 -3.05 -2.54
N ILE A 31 2.51 -2.22 -3.56
CA ILE A 31 1.89 -0.91 -3.74
C ILE A 31 0.99 -1.00 -4.97
N ALA A 32 -0.32 -0.97 -4.74
CA ALA A 32 -1.34 -1.02 -5.77
C ALA A 32 -1.72 0.39 -6.23
N GLY A 33 -1.93 0.56 -7.53
CA GLY A 33 -2.30 1.86 -8.12
C GLY A 33 -1.10 2.77 -8.38
N ALA A 34 0.10 2.19 -8.46
CA ALA A 34 1.30 2.96 -8.67
C ALA A 34 1.42 3.52 -10.10
N ASP A 35 2.17 4.60 -10.28
CA ASP A 35 2.28 5.36 -11.52
C ASP A 35 3.74 5.64 -11.94
N GLY A 36 3.91 6.35 -13.07
CA GLY A 36 5.22 6.71 -13.61
C GLY A 36 6.03 7.67 -12.71
N CYS A 37 5.36 8.48 -11.88
CA CYS A 37 6.03 9.36 -10.92
C CYS A 37 6.72 8.52 -9.84
N GLU A 38 6.06 7.49 -9.32
CA GLU A 38 6.69 6.56 -8.38
C GLU A 38 7.80 5.75 -9.03
N GLN A 39 7.60 5.29 -10.27
CA GLN A 39 8.60 4.49 -10.95
C GLN A 39 9.93 5.24 -11.11
N THR A 40 9.88 6.50 -11.52
CA THR A 40 11.10 7.30 -11.76
C THR A 40 11.86 7.67 -10.49
N ARG A 41 11.18 7.64 -9.33
CA ARG A 41 11.73 8.11 -8.05
C ARG A 41 11.68 7.06 -6.95
N ALA A 42 11.48 5.79 -7.30
CA ALA A 42 11.17 4.73 -6.35
C ALA A 42 12.21 4.61 -5.22
N LYS A 43 13.51 4.69 -5.55
CA LYS A 43 14.58 4.64 -4.55
C LYS A 43 14.44 5.76 -3.51
N ASP A 44 14.15 6.98 -3.94
CA ASP A 44 14.03 8.14 -3.06
C ASP A 44 12.76 8.08 -2.23
N VAL A 45 11.63 7.74 -2.87
CA VAL A 45 10.31 7.60 -2.22
C VAL A 45 10.34 6.56 -1.10
N PHE A 46 11.06 5.45 -1.32
CA PHE A 46 11.14 4.33 -0.38
C PHE A 46 12.40 4.31 0.48
N ARG A 47 13.24 5.36 0.44
CA ARG A 47 14.53 5.41 1.14
C ARG A 47 14.38 5.18 2.65
N ILE A 48 13.45 5.88 3.31
CA ILE A 48 13.26 5.74 4.76
C ILE A 48 12.78 4.32 5.10
N LEU A 49 11.86 3.76 4.32
CA LEU A 49 11.41 2.38 4.51
C LEU A 49 12.57 1.37 4.34
N ILE A 50 13.38 1.53 3.30
CA ILE A 50 14.56 0.69 3.04
C ILE A 50 15.53 0.77 4.23
N HIS A 51 15.84 1.97 4.71
CA HIS A 51 16.70 2.14 5.89
C HIS A 51 16.09 1.44 7.10
N HIS A 52 14.82 1.68 7.38
CA HIS A 52 14.15 1.11 8.53
C HIS A 52 14.20 -0.42 8.54
N VAL A 53 13.81 -1.07 7.44
CA VAL A 53 13.73 -2.54 7.37
C VAL A 53 15.11 -3.18 7.26
N CYS A 54 16.01 -2.61 6.45
CA CYS A 54 17.29 -3.24 6.14
C CYS A 54 18.39 -2.92 7.14
N ILE A 55 18.39 -1.72 7.73
CA ILE A 55 19.41 -1.29 8.69
C ILE A 55 18.91 -1.52 10.11
N ASP A 56 17.77 -0.94 10.49
CA ASP A 56 17.33 -0.98 11.89
C ASP A 56 16.86 -2.39 12.30
N HIS A 57 16.24 -3.13 11.39
CA HIS A 57 15.73 -4.49 11.64
C HIS A 57 16.60 -5.61 11.07
N HIS A 58 17.65 -5.29 10.30
CA HIS A 58 18.51 -6.27 9.62
C HIS A 58 17.71 -7.33 8.83
N ARG A 59 16.81 -6.87 7.95
CA ARG A 59 15.96 -7.72 7.10
C ARG A 59 16.08 -7.36 5.62
N SER A 60 15.79 -8.32 4.74
CA SER A 60 15.62 -8.03 3.32
C SER A 60 14.23 -7.47 3.04
N LEU A 61 14.13 -6.55 2.07
CA LEU A 61 12.89 -5.88 1.68
C LEU A 61 12.59 -6.11 0.20
N GLN A 62 11.34 -6.44 -0.12
CA GLN A 62 10.84 -6.46 -1.49
C GLN A 62 9.67 -5.51 -1.61
N ILE A 63 9.79 -4.51 -2.49
CA ILE A 63 8.71 -3.60 -2.83
C ILE A 63 8.26 -3.92 -4.25
N VAL A 64 6.98 -4.15 -4.46
CA VAL A 64 6.41 -4.31 -5.80
C VAL A 64 5.48 -3.14 -6.06
N LEU A 65 5.76 -2.35 -7.10
CA LEU A 65 4.90 -1.28 -7.59
C LEU A 65 4.05 -1.81 -8.74
N ILE A 66 2.73 -1.81 -8.56
CA ILE A 66 1.77 -2.34 -9.52
C ILE A 66 0.83 -1.23 -9.95
N GLY A 67 0.74 -0.96 -11.25
CA GLY A 67 -0.27 -0.08 -11.79
C GLY A 67 -0.29 0.02 -13.31
N PRO A 68 -1.39 0.52 -13.89
CA PRO A 68 -1.60 0.55 -15.34
C PRO A 68 -0.67 1.53 -16.06
N ASN A 69 -0.13 2.51 -15.34
CA ASN A 69 0.75 3.56 -15.88
C ASN A 69 2.23 3.32 -15.58
N ILE A 70 2.57 2.12 -15.11
CA ILE A 70 3.96 1.67 -14.90
C ILE A 70 4.41 0.87 -16.12
N ALA A 71 5.64 1.14 -16.56
CA ALA A 71 6.32 0.29 -17.55
C ALA A 71 6.97 -0.92 -16.86
N ASP A 72 6.85 -2.10 -17.46
CA ASP A 72 7.61 -3.26 -17.01
C ASP A 72 9.12 -3.01 -17.19
N ASN A 73 9.86 -3.05 -16.09
CA ASN A 73 11.28 -2.73 -16.06
C ASN A 73 12.04 -3.79 -15.25
N ALA A 74 13.35 -3.86 -15.49
CA ALA A 74 14.23 -4.67 -14.66
C ALA A 74 14.10 -4.23 -13.18
N PRO A 75 14.13 -5.18 -12.23
CA PRO A 75 14.09 -4.84 -10.81
C PRO A 75 15.24 -3.90 -10.43
N LEU A 76 14.94 -2.90 -9.60
CA LEU A 76 15.95 -2.04 -9.02
C LEU A 76 16.49 -2.68 -7.75
N LEU A 77 17.76 -3.09 -7.79
CA LEU A 77 18.48 -3.60 -6.62
C LEU A 77 19.06 -2.42 -5.83
N VAL A 78 18.75 -2.35 -4.55
CA VAL A 78 19.15 -1.25 -3.66
C VAL A 78 19.95 -1.79 -2.49
N THR A 79 21.13 -1.23 -2.28
CA THR A 79 21.93 -1.42 -1.07
C THR A 79 21.50 -0.37 -0.05
N ALA A 80 21.08 -0.80 1.14
CA ALA A 80 20.69 0.13 2.21
C ALA A 80 21.90 0.80 2.87
N ASN A 81 23.08 0.20 2.73
CA ASN A 81 24.36 0.77 3.18
C ASN A 81 25.29 0.88 1.96
N ASP A 82 25.81 2.08 1.72
CA ASP A 82 26.72 2.38 0.60
C ASP A 82 28.04 1.59 0.67
N GLN A 83 28.35 0.96 1.81
CA GLN A 83 29.54 0.11 2.00
C GLN A 83 29.27 -1.39 1.75
N SER A 84 28.03 -1.78 1.43
CA SER A 84 27.66 -3.17 1.16
C SER A 84 27.50 -3.41 -0.34
N ASP A 85 28.13 -4.46 -0.86
CA ASP A 85 27.93 -4.92 -2.24
C ASP A 85 26.69 -5.82 -2.39
N ILE A 86 26.08 -6.23 -1.26
CA ILE A 86 24.91 -7.12 -1.27
C ILE A 86 23.63 -6.26 -1.22
N PRO A 87 22.74 -6.35 -2.23
CA PRO A 87 21.45 -5.69 -2.20
C PRO A 87 20.62 -6.15 -1.00
N SER A 88 20.13 -5.21 -0.22
CA SER A 88 19.26 -5.48 0.94
C SER A 88 17.79 -5.25 0.60
N ALA A 89 17.51 -4.50 -0.47
CA ALA A 89 16.16 -4.27 -0.97
C ALA A 89 16.08 -4.47 -2.49
N GLU A 90 14.91 -4.93 -2.94
CA GLU A 90 14.56 -5.08 -4.35
C GLU A 90 13.24 -4.35 -4.63
N ILE A 91 13.22 -3.48 -5.63
CA ILE A 91 11.99 -2.81 -6.11
C ILE A 91 11.63 -3.35 -7.48
N ARG A 92 10.45 -3.96 -7.60
CA ARG A 92 9.89 -4.48 -8.86
C ARG A 92 8.82 -3.55 -9.39
N PHE A 93 8.72 -3.47 -10.71
CA PHE A 93 7.72 -2.69 -11.43
C PHE A 93 6.88 -3.65 -12.25
N VAL A 94 5.56 -3.56 -12.10
CA VAL A 94 4.62 -4.45 -12.77
C VAL A 94 3.49 -3.63 -13.38
N SER A 95 3.38 -3.71 -14.70
CA SER A 95 2.32 -3.06 -15.45
C SER A 95 1.01 -3.82 -15.31
N GLY A 96 -0.05 -3.09 -14.97
CA GLY A 96 -1.42 -3.62 -14.97
C GLY A 96 -2.21 -3.33 -13.69
N ILE A 97 -3.41 -3.89 -13.64
CA ILE A 97 -4.33 -3.76 -12.50
C ILE A 97 -3.97 -4.81 -11.45
N TYR A 98 -4.14 -4.48 -10.18
CA TYR A 98 -3.88 -5.40 -9.07
C TYR A 98 -4.85 -6.60 -9.10
N SER A 99 -4.44 -7.68 -9.77
CA SER A 99 -5.33 -8.79 -10.12
C SER A 99 -4.57 -10.13 -10.10
N PRO A 100 -5.26 -11.28 -10.03
CA PRO A 100 -4.60 -12.59 -10.02
C PRO A 100 -3.68 -12.83 -11.23
N SER A 101 -4.06 -12.37 -12.42
CA SER A 101 -3.26 -12.51 -13.63
C SER A 101 -1.98 -11.68 -13.56
N THR A 102 -2.06 -10.44 -13.08
CA THR A 102 -0.90 -9.56 -12.92
C THR A 102 0.07 -10.05 -11.85
N LEU A 103 -0.43 -10.69 -10.78
CA LEU A 103 0.40 -11.14 -9.66
C LEU A 103 0.83 -12.61 -9.73
N ALA A 104 0.48 -13.35 -10.79
CA ALA A 104 0.66 -14.80 -10.88
C ALA A 104 2.12 -15.29 -10.66
N GLN A 105 3.11 -14.45 -10.91
CA GLN A 105 4.54 -14.76 -10.78
C GLN A 105 5.21 -14.06 -9.60
N LEU A 106 4.45 -13.40 -8.74
CA LEU A 106 4.96 -12.65 -7.60
C LEU A 106 4.77 -13.42 -6.30
N SER A 107 5.66 -13.17 -5.35
CA SER A 107 5.47 -13.64 -3.98
C SER A 107 4.24 -13.00 -3.36
N PRO A 108 3.46 -13.72 -2.53
CA PRO A 108 2.38 -13.11 -1.77
C PRO A 108 2.90 -11.97 -0.88
N PRO A 109 2.17 -10.85 -0.77
CA PRO A 109 2.59 -9.74 0.06
C PRO A 109 2.35 -10.02 1.55
N HIS A 110 3.15 -9.40 2.40
CA HIS A 110 2.81 -9.28 3.81
C HIS A 110 1.82 -8.13 4.00
N LEU A 111 2.04 -7.00 3.32
CA LEU A 111 1.18 -5.82 3.33
C LEU A 111 0.91 -5.34 1.91
N VAL A 112 -0.30 -4.78 1.72
CA VAL A 112 -0.67 -4.07 0.49
C VAL A 112 -1.01 -2.64 0.85
N PHE A 113 -0.46 -1.68 0.13
CA PHE A 113 -0.81 -0.26 0.23
C PHE A 113 -1.50 0.19 -1.04
N MET A 114 -2.56 0.97 -0.87
CA MET A 114 -3.27 1.65 -1.95
C MET A 114 -3.23 3.15 -1.64
N PHE A 115 -2.28 3.82 -2.27
CA PHE A 115 -1.98 5.22 -2.02
C PHE A 115 -2.97 6.08 -2.80
N GLN A 116 -3.83 6.86 -2.11
CA GLN A 116 -4.76 7.80 -2.72
C GLN A 116 -5.61 7.15 -3.79
N ALA A 117 -6.12 5.96 -3.48
CA ALA A 117 -6.75 5.09 -4.45
C ALA A 117 -8.07 5.66 -4.99
N GLY A 118 -8.74 6.52 -4.20
CA GLY A 118 -10.07 7.03 -4.53
C GLY A 118 -11.06 5.88 -4.73
N VAL A 119 -11.11 4.95 -3.77
CA VAL A 119 -11.97 3.76 -3.82
C VAL A 119 -13.43 4.15 -4.05
N TRP A 120 -13.87 5.26 -3.47
CA TRP A 120 -15.20 5.85 -3.66
C TRP A 120 -15.53 6.19 -5.13
N ALA A 121 -14.51 6.45 -5.96
CA ALA A 121 -14.68 6.90 -7.34
C ALA A 121 -14.62 5.78 -8.38
N TYR A 122 -14.06 4.60 -8.04
CA TYR A 122 -13.79 3.54 -9.02
C TYR A 122 -14.19 2.15 -8.51
N ASP A 123 -15.25 1.59 -9.10
CA ASP A 123 -15.71 0.22 -8.78
C ASP A 123 -14.69 -0.87 -9.12
N THR A 124 -13.73 -0.57 -10.01
CA THR A 124 -12.62 -1.48 -10.37
C THR A 124 -11.69 -1.81 -9.20
N TRP A 125 -11.77 -1.06 -8.09
CA TRP A 125 -11.05 -1.39 -6.86
C TRP A 125 -11.66 -2.55 -6.10
N ARG A 126 -12.94 -2.87 -6.31
CA ARG A 126 -13.66 -3.89 -5.54
C ARG A 126 -12.96 -5.25 -5.60
N GLU A 127 -12.68 -5.74 -6.81
CA GLU A 127 -12.00 -7.03 -7.01
C GLU A 127 -10.55 -6.97 -6.51
N SER A 128 -9.87 -5.84 -6.75
CA SER A 128 -8.48 -5.63 -6.36
C SER A 128 -8.30 -5.68 -4.84
N ILE A 129 -9.21 -5.05 -4.08
CA ILE A 129 -9.20 -5.03 -2.61
C ILE A 129 -9.58 -6.40 -2.05
N ALA A 130 -10.62 -7.03 -2.59
CA ALA A 130 -11.00 -8.38 -2.18
C ALA A 130 -9.84 -9.36 -2.37
N PHE A 131 -9.15 -9.28 -3.52
CA PHE A 131 -7.98 -10.10 -3.81
C PHE A 131 -6.78 -9.76 -2.92
N ALA A 132 -6.47 -8.48 -2.72
CA ALA A 132 -5.41 -8.03 -1.83
C ALA A 132 -5.58 -8.59 -0.41
N ARG A 133 -6.78 -8.50 0.16
CA ARG A 133 -7.11 -9.07 1.47
C ARG A 133 -6.96 -10.59 1.50
N PHE A 134 -7.23 -11.27 0.39
CA PHE A 134 -7.11 -12.72 0.30
C PHE A 134 -5.66 -13.20 0.32
N ILE A 135 -4.74 -12.48 -0.34
CA ILE A 135 -3.34 -12.91 -0.48
C ILE A 135 -2.37 -12.30 0.53
N CYS A 136 -2.75 -11.20 1.20
CA CYS A 136 -1.88 -10.54 2.16
C CYS A 136 -1.85 -11.26 3.52
N SER A 137 -0.74 -11.14 4.25
CA SER A 137 -0.60 -11.77 5.58
C SER A 137 -0.98 -10.85 6.75
N TYR A 138 -0.77 -9.53 6.62
CA TYR A 138 -0.94 -8.57 7.72
C TYR A 138 -2.09 -7.59 7.50
N GLY A 139 -2.36 -7.23 6.26
CA GLY A 139 -3.52 -6.39 5.93
C GLY A 139 -3.34 -5.54 4.68
N VAL A 140 -4.39 -4.77 4.39
CA VAL A 140 -4.45 -3.78 3.32
C VAL A 140 -4.61 -2.40 3.94
N VAL A 141 -3.79 -1.45 3.55
CA VAL A 141 -3.85 -0.05 4.00
C VAL A 141 -4.26 0.82 2.82
N ILE A 142 -5.28 1.65 3.03
CA ILE A 142 -5.80 2.58 2.03
C ILE A 142 -5.62 3.99 2.60
N THR A 143 -5.17 4.93 1.77
CA THR A 143 -4.94 6.32 2.18
C THR A 143 -5.72 7.28 1.31
N ALA A 144 -6.03 8.45 1.85
CA ALA A 144 -6.78 9.50 1.19
C ALA A 144 -6.18 10.89 1.50
N TYR A 145 -6.56 11.90 0.73
CA TYR A 145 -6.01 13.25 0.87
C TYR A 145 -6.61 14.05 2.04
N ASN A 146 -7.84 13.74 2.43
CA ASN A 146 -8.60 14.40 3.48
C ASN A 146 -9.55 13.40 4.17
N ILE A 147 -10.28 13.88 5.17
CA ILE A 147 -11.18 13.02 5.95
C ILE A 147 -12.38 12.60 5.11
N GLU A 148 -12.91 13.51 4.29
CA GLU A 148 -14.10 13.27 3.49
C GLU A 148 -13.88 12.14 2.48
N GLU A 149 -12.77 12.15 1.75
CA GLU A 149 -12.43 11.07 0.82
C GLU A 149 -12.20 9.73 1.54
N CYS A 150 -11.65 9.76 2.76
CA CYS A 150 -11.41 8.55 3.53
C CYS A 150 -12.72 7.95 4.06
N GLU A 151 -13.65 8.80 4.51
CA GLU A 151 -15.01 8.41 4.92
C GLU A 151 -15.80 7.88 3.71
N ASP A 152 -15.69 8.53 2.54
CA ASP A 152 -16.30 8.07 1.30
C ASP A 152 -15.74 6.70 0.87
N ASP A 153 -14.42 6.47 1.02
CA ASP A 153 -13.78 5.16 0.78
C ASP A 153 -14.31 4.09 1.76
N GLU A 154 -14.45 4.43 3.04
CA GLU A 154 -15.01 3.54 4.07
C GLU A 154 -16.46 3.15 3.76
N ASP A 155 -17.31 4.12 3.44
CA ASP A 155 -18.72 3.90 3.09
C ASP A 155 -18.85 3.02 1.85
N ARG A 156 -18.03 3.25 0.81
CA ARG A 156 -18.04 2.43 -0.41
C ARG A 156 -17.63 0.98 -0.14
N LEU A 157 -16.66 0.75 0.75
CA LEU A 157 -16.25 -0.60 1.13
C LEU A 157 -17.36 -1.36 1.88
N VAL A 158 -18.14 -0.66 2.70
CA VAL A 158 -19.33 -1.21 3.38
C VAL A 158 -20.44 -1.50 2.37
N GLU A 159 -20.72 -0.58 1.44
CA GLU A 159 -21.73 -0.73 0.39
C GLU A 159 -21.49 -1.98 -0.47
N TRP A 160 -20.22 -2.26 -0.82
CA TRP A 160 -19.87 -3.46 -1.59
C TRP A 160 -20.07 -4.78 -0.83
N GLY A 161 -20.35 -4.73 0.47
CA GLY A 161 -20.51 -5.90 1.31
C GLY A 161 -19.24 -6.74 1.45
N LEU A 162 -18.06 -6.15 1.21
CA LEU A 162 -16.77 -6.85 1.32
C LEU A 162 -16.33 -7.04 2.78
N LEU A 163 -16.90 -6.25 3.69
CA LEU A 163 -16.43 -6.10 5.06
C LEU A 163 -17.58 -6.30 6.06
N ASN A 164 -17.25 -6.94 7.17
CA ASN A 164 -18.00 -6.90 8.42
C ASN A 164 -17.21 -6.05 9.43
N ASP A 165 -17.80 -5.77 10.59
CA ASP A 165 -17.13 -4.99 11.64
C ASP A 165 -15.79 -5.60 12.10
N SER A 166 -15.66 -6.93 12.07
CA SER A 166 -14.42 -7.63 12.42
C SER A 166 -13.32 -7.54 11.35
N ASP A 167 -13.63 -7.02 10.17
CA ASP A 167 -12.70 -6.92 9.04
C ASP A 167 -11.86 -5.63 9.08
N TRP A 168 -12.16 -4.71 10.00
CA TRP A 168 -11.41 -3.48 10.20
C TRP A 168 -10.27 -3.68 11.20
N LEU A 169 -9.05 -3.31 10.81
CA LEU A 169 -7.92 -3.16 11.75
C LEU A 169 -7.97 -1.79 12.41
N TRP A 170 -8.29 -0.76 11.61
CA TRP A 170 -8.79 0.53 12.05
C TRP A 170 -9.65 1.13 10.94
N ARG A 171 -10.65 1.91 11.35
CA ARG A 171 -11.49 2.73 10.47
C ARG A 171 -10.79 4.05 10.14
N THR A 172 -11.46 4.93 9.41
CA THR A 172 -10.94 6.25 9.05
C THR A 172 -10.35 6.99 10.26
N GLU A 173 -9.08 7.36 10.16
CA GLU A 173 -8.41 8.19 11.15
C GLU A 173 -7.28 9.02 10.51
N ASN A 174 -6.75 9.99 11.25
CA ASN A 174 -5.63 10.81 10.80
C ASN A 174 -4.31 10.02 10.81
N ASN A 175 -3.60 10.04 9.70
CA ASN A 175 -2.23 9.57 9.59
C ASN A 175 -1.25 10.70 9.91
N ALA A 176 -0.86 10.80 11.18
CA ALA A 176 0.12 11.82 11.58
C ALA A 176 1.52 11.67 10.94
N SER A 177 1.79 10.62 10.13
CA SER A 177 3.01 10.57 9.30
C SER A 177 2.97 11.52 8.10
N ALA A 178 1.80 12.10 7.79
CA ALA A 178 1.61 13.09 6.73
C ALA A 178 1.92 14.54 7.14
N PHE A 179 2.49 14.76 8.33
CA PHE A 179 2.68 16.13 8.88
C PHE A 179 3.59 17.04 8.03
N GLU A 180 4.52 16.45 7.26
CA GLU A 180 5.39 17.18 6.33
C GLU A 180 4.79 17.33 4.92
N ALA A 181 3.64 16.70 4.65
CA ALA A 181 2.98 16.81 3.36
C ALA A 181 2.46 18.23 3.14
N ILE A 182 2.64 18.73 1.92
CA ILE A 182 2.14 20.04 1.53
C ILE A 182 0.64 19.91 1.22
N SER A 183 -0.19 20.69 1.91
CA SER A 183 -1.60 20.81 1.57
C SER A 183 -1.78 21.72 0.35
N ILE A 184 -2.51 21.24 -0.66
CA ILE A 184 -2.86 22.00 -1.85
C ILE A 184 -4.39 22.15 -1.95
N PRO A 185 -4.92 23.24 -2.52
CA PRO A 185 -6.36 23.33 -2.80
C PRO A 185 -6.80 22.25 -3.80
N SER A 186 -7.98 21.68 -3.59
CA SER A 186 -8.62 20.80 -4.58
C SER A 186 -8.92 21.60 -5.85
N PRO A 187 -8.58 21.06 -7.04
CA PRO A 187 -8.93 21.70 -8.30
C PRO A 187 -10.43 21.65 -8.59
N ASP A 188 -11.15 20.67 -8.03
CA ASP A 188 -12.54 20.38 -8.38
C ASP A 188 -13.54 20.94 -7.35
N ILE A 189 -13.12 21.11 -6.09
CA ILE A 189 -14.01 21.50 -4.99
C ILE A 189 -13.44 22.73 -4.26
N PRO A 190 -14.03 23.93 -4.46
CA PRO A 190 -13.60 25.14 -3.78
C PRO A 190 -13.57 24.99 -2.25
N GLY A 191 -12.43 25.37 -1.65
CA GLY A 191 -12.24 25.35 -0.19
C GLY A 191 -11.80 24.00 0.39
N ARG A 192 -11.81 22.91 -0.40
CA ARG A 192 -11.28 21.61 0.02
C ARG A 192 -9.75 21.61 -0.11
N MET A 193 -9.06 21.11 0.92
CA MET A 193 -7.61 20.94 0.91
C MET A 193 -7.27 19.46 0.72
N LEU A 194 -6.24 19.19 -0.07
CA LEU A 194 -5.70 17.88 -0.34
C LEU A 194 -4.29 17.79 0.25
N THR A 195 -4.09 16.85 1.16
CA THR A 195 -2.79 16.62 1.81
C THR A 195 -2.40 15.16 1.63
N GLU A 196 -1.26 14.91 1.01
CA GLU A 196 -0.85 13.55 0.67
C GLU A 196 -0.79 12.63 1.91
N ASN A 197 -1.50 11.50 1.86
CA ASN A 197 -1.52 10.44 2.86
C ASN A 197 -2.11 10.88 4.22
N GLN A 198 -2.86 11.99 4.29
CA GLN A 198 -3.28 12.58 5.57
C GLN A 198 -4.26 11.72 6.35
N PHE A 199 -5.10 10.96 5.66
CA PHE A 199 -6.05 10.05 6.28
C PHE A 199 -5.87 8.65 5.72
N TRP A 200 -6.25 7.67 6.52
CA TRP A 200 -6.06 6.27 6.18
C TRP A 200 -7.00 5.36 6.97
N LEU A 201 -7.17 4.16 6.44
CA LEU A 201 -7.89 3.05 7.05
C LEU A 201 -7.14 1.75 6.77
N ALA A 202 -7.43 0.69 7.51
CA ALA A 202 -6.85 -0.62 7.23
C ALA A 202 -7.79 -1.78 7.46
N LEU A 203 -7.64 -2.77 6.59
CA LEU A 203 -8.47 -3.96 6.48
C LEU A 203 -7.65 -5.18 6.87
N SER A 204 -8.26 -6.06 7.63
CA SER A 204 -7.66 -7.34 8.00
C SER A 204 -7.60 -8.28 6.80
N PRO A 205 -6.61 -9.20 6.76
CA PRO A 205 -6.61 -10.30 5.81
C PRO A 205 -7.86 -11.17 5.95
N VAL A 206 -8.23 -11.88 4.89
CA VAL A 206 -9.29 -12.89 4.98
C VAL A 206 -8.81 -14.05 5.84
N THR A 207 -9.41 -14.25 7.01
CA THR A 207 -9.08 -15.37 7.90
C THR A 207 -9.45 -16.73 7.29
N SER A 208 -8.66 -17.77 7.57
CA SER A 208 -8.73 -19.10 6.94
C SER A 208 -10.08 -19.83 7.08
N GLN A 209 -10.95 -19.41 8.01
CA GLN A 209 -12.32 -19.95 8.10
C GLN A 209 -13.22 -19.46 6.96
N ARG A 210 -13.00 -18.26 6.41
CA ARG A 210 -13.76 -17.71 5.26
C ARG A 210 -13.17 -18.10 3.90
N GLN A 211 -11.91 -18.51 3.86
CA GLN A 211 -11.26 -18.96 2.62
C GLN A 211 -11.93 -20.20 2.00
N LYS A 212 -12.55 -21.08 2.81
CA LYS A 212 -13.31 -22.24 2.31
C LYS A 212 -14.61 -21.88 1.61
N HIS A 213 -15.19 -20.72 1.88
CA HIS A 213 -16.44 -20.28 1.27
C HIS A 213 -16.21 -19.47 -0.02
N ASN A 214 -15.12 -18.70 -0.07
CA ASN A 214 -14.81 -17.82 -1.22
C ASN A 214 -14.11 -18.53 -2.39
N HIS A 215 -13.67 -19.79 -2.23
CA HIS A 215 -13.09 -20.57 -3.35
C HIS A 215 -14.11 -20.83 -4.48
N ASN A 216 -15.41 -20.61 -4.23
CA ASN A 216 -16.48 -20.72 -5.23
C ASN A 216 -16.80 -19.40 -5.96
N ILE A 217 -16.17 -18.27 -5.60
CA ILE A 217 -16.47 -16.95 -6.17
C ILE A 217 -15.36 -16.47 -7.12
N LEU A 218 -14.17 -17.07 -7.05
CA LEU A 218 -12.98 -16.67 -7.83
C LEU A 218 -12.62 -17.68 -8.95
N THR A 219 -13.52 -18.59 -9.30
CA THR A 219 -13.43 -19.50 -10.46
C THR A 219 -14.39 -19.11 -11.56
#